data_AF-A0A1V1NVM5-F1
#
_entry.id   AF-A0A1V1NVM5-F1
#
_cell.length_a   1.000
_cell.length_b   1.000
_cell.length_c   1.000
_cell.angle_alpha   90.00
_cell.angle_beta   90.00
_cell.angle_gamma   90.00
#
_symmetry.space_group_name_H-M   'P 1'
#
loop_
_entity.id
_entity.type
_entity.pdbx_description
1 polymer ?
#
loop_
_entity_poly.entity_id
_entity_poly.type
_entity_poly.pdbx_seq_one_letter_code
_entity_poly.pdbx_strand_id
1 'polypeptide(L)'
;GGRIAVVGYTQDLFTGAWGGTGTLWRRSIDNQVTISLASSDPERITSSNFTYNQIDLNSSTLTLEFEDSIYNDIFPDINLNSSTVYINATNQNDLTFTNLTLNASQMIFDIAENSSISLTGTLLLQSSSNFSIPTNTSAEISNFQSMSNSVFKVFQDANIAINQVNIDGSKLYNSGNLSIEQLYFKAACLYNQGMLSIPDFNAENIITSTVYNYETASLEIASNRVILGESVYLYEDGDIHGKGENPDILDSMTLLSGSYLTHSQGNLSGLSFEIKTLLDVQSGSQINVTGQGYKGGQYNSEIGTRSLYGQTKGVNAVGTTVGGATGASGGTYGGNGSTYNGNTNTTYGSLYYPSDLGSGGSINGNVHISYYGGNGGGKIHIIANDMMINGLITSQGQQATYATYNTSYYAGGGSGGSVLLELTGGTFSGTGTIQAPGGSGYRSGGGGRIAVIGFTQDDFTGTWGETGTLWFTENVTPKIVLSLEPSYTEGEQILFNARLVDPDENDTHTIVWNFGDGTTAIDVLSFAHTYTDNGVYDVSITVTDSEGAVGEDNQSLTII
;
A
#
# COMPACT_ATOMS: atom_id res chain seq x y z
N GLY A 1 -20.23 -8.97 47.22
CA GLY A 1 -18.88 -9.22 46.69
C GLY A 1 -18.40 -10.64 46.93
N GLY A 2 -19.17 -11.68 46.58
CA GLY A 2 -18.75 -13.09 46.68
C GLY A 2 -18.43 -13.70 45.31
N ARG A 3 -17.96 -14.96 45.26
CA ARG A 3 -17.84 -15.74 44.01
C ARG A 3 -18.97 -16.76 43.96
N ILE A 4 -19.73 -16.77 42.86
CA ILE A 4 -20.78 -17.77 42.61
C ILE A 4 -20.31 -18.68 41.48
N ALA A 5 -20.35 -19.99 41.71
CA ALA A 5 -20.00 -21.01 40.73
C ALA A 5 -21.22 -21.86 40.40
N VAL A 6 -21.65 -21.84 39.14
CA VAL A 6 -22.70 -22.71 38.61
C VAL A 6 -22.04 -23.74 37.72
N VAL A 7 -21.99 -24.99 38.18
CA VAL A 7 -21.30 -26.07 37.48
C VAL A 7 -22.18 -27.28 37.33
N GLY A 8 -21.99 -28.05 36.27
CA GLY A 8 -22.59 -29.38 36.15
C GLY A 8 -24.02 -29.39 35.63
N TYR A 9 -24.40 -28.42 34.78
CA TYR A 9 -25.69 -28.42 34.06
C TYR A 9 -25.52 -28.87 32.61
N THR A 10 -26.59 -29.27 31.92
CA THR A 10 -26.60 -29.54 30.45
C THR A 10 -27.42 -28.50 29.68
N GLN A 11 -28.25 -27.73 30.39
CA GLN A 11 -28.98 -26.59 29.86
C GLN A 11 -29.18 -25.60 31.00
N ASP A 12 -28.92 -24.32 30.76
CA ASP A 12 -29.19 -23.27 31.75
C ASP A 12 -30.61 -22.73 31.53
N LEU A 13 -31.54 -23.17 32.36
CA LEU A 13 -32.94 -22.71 32.37
C LEU A 13 -33.23 -21.82 33.59
N PHE A 14 -32.20 -21.34 34.30
CA PHE A 14 -32.40 -20.54 35.49
C PHE A 14 -33.01 -19.18 35.14
N THR A 15 -34.25 -18.94 35.57
CA THR A 15 -34.99 -17.69 35.36
C THR A 15 -35.05 -16.80 36.61
N GLY A 16 -34.25 -17.11 37.64
CA GLY A 16 -34.19 -16.30 38.86
C GLY A 16 -33.19 -15.16 38.75
N ALA A 17 -33.27 -14.19 39.67
CA ALA A 17 -32.25 -13.15 39.80
C ALA A 17 -31.01 -13.67 40.52
N TRP A 18 -29.81 -13.32 40.02
CA TRP A 18 -28.55 -13.51 40.74
C TRP A 18 -28.33 -12.31 41.68
N GLY A 19 -27.99 -12.56 42.94
CA GLY A 19 -27.85 -11.48 43.93
C GLY A 19 -26.49 -10.76 43.89
N GLY A 20 -26.47 -9.47 44.25
CA GLY A 20 -25.33 -8.67 44.72
C GLY A 20 -24.10 -8.51 43.79
N THR A 21 -23.11 -7.70 44.22
CA THR A 21 -21.79 -7.57 43.54
C THR A 21 -20.96 -8.85 43.71
N GLY A 22 -20.13 -9.23 42.72
CA GLY A 22 -19.31 -10.46 42.80
C GLY A 22 -18.76 -10.94 41.46
N THR A 23 -18.17 -12.13 41.44
CA THR A 23 -17.74 -12.84 40.22
C THR A 23 -18.66 -14.03 39.99
N LEU A 24 -19.18 -14.19 38.77
CA LEU A 24 -19.98 -15.35 38.38
C LEU A 24 -19.17 -16.27 37.46
N TRP A 25 -19.03 -17.53 37.86
CA TRP A 25 -18.36 -18.58 37.09
C TRP A 25 -19.39 -19.62 36.64
N ARG A 26 -19.44 -19.95 35.35
CA ARG A 26 -20.37 -20.96 34.81
C ARG A 26 -19.63 -22.04 33.99
N ARG A 27 -20.00 -23.32 34.16
CA ARG A 27 -19.45 -24.48 33.42
C ARG A 27 -20.48 -25.61 33.20
N SER A 28 -20.84 -25.88 31.94
CA SER A 28 -21.72 -27.00 31.54
C SER A 28 -20.99 -28.36 31.53
N ILE A 29 -21.74 -29.49 31.61
CA ILE A 29 -21.24 -30.88 31.49
C ILE A 29 -20.99 -31.26 30.03
N ASP A 30 -21.83 -30.78 29.11
CA ASP A 30 -21.71 -31.05 27.68
C ASP A 30 -20.71 -30.11 26.97
N ASN A 31 -20.04 -29.26 27.75
CA ASN A 31 -19.14 -28.21 27.29
C ASN A 31 -19.78 -27.20 26.29
N GLN A 32 -21.10 -27.13 26.21
CA GLN A 32 -21.85 -26.11 25.48
C GLN A 32 -22.56 -25.20 26.49
N VAL A 33 -22.44 -23.88 26.34
CA VAL A 33 -23.22 -22.93 27.14
C VAL A 33 -23.93 -22.00 26.15
N THR A 34 -25.26 -22.05 26.12
CA THR A 34 -26.09 -21.06 25.43
C THR A 34 -26.71 -20.15 26.47
N ILE A 35 -26.53 -18.83 26.32
CA ILE A 35 -27.20 -17.82 27.14
C ILE A 35 -28.09 -17.00 26.20
N SER A 36 -29.41 -17.21 26.26
CA SER A 36 -30.38 -16.43 25.49
C SER A 36 -30.87 -15.23 26.31
N LEU A 37 -30.81 -14.04 25.73
CA LEU A 37 -31.21 -12.77 26.34
C LEU A 37 -32.38 -12.20 25.51
N ALA A 38 -33.56 -12.10 26.13
CA ALA A 38 -34.80 -11.65 25.47
C ALA A 38 -35.40 -10.44 26.21
N SER A 39 -36.04 -9.51 25.48
CA SER A 39 -36.52 -8.19 25.95
C SER A 39 -37.62 -8.23 27.01
N SER A 40 -38.28 -9.37 27.20
CA SER A 40 -39.27 -9.53 28.28
C SER A 40 -38.64 -9.58 29.67
N ASP A 41 -37.30 -9.54 29.78
CA ASP A 41 -36.60 -9.65 31.05
C ASP A 41 -35.19 -8.98 31.04
N PRO A 42 -35.09 -7.64 31.12
CA PRO A 42 -33.80 -6.93 31.20
C PRO A 42 -32.98 -7.30 32.46
N GLU A 43 -33.54 -8.06 33.40
CA GLU A 43 -32.87 -8.51 34.62
C GLU A 43 -31.93 -9.71 34.41
N ARG A 44 -31.80 -10.24 33.18
CA ARG A 44 -31.02 -11.46 32.89
C ARG A 44 -29.50 -11.30 32.98
N ILE A 45 -28.94 -10.09 32.79
CA ILE A 45 -27.52 -9.77 33.06
C ILE A 45 -27.34 -8.34 33.62
N THR A 46 -28.22 -7.39 33.25
CA THR A 46 -28.07 -5.96 33.52
C THR A 46 -29.35 -5.36 34.09
N SER A 47 -29.71 -5.70 35.33
CA SER A 47 -30.71 -4.86 36.01
C SER A 47 -30.12 -3.45 36.19
N SER A 48 -30.92 -2.43 35.92
CA SER A 48 -30.63 -1.00 36.02
C SER A 48 -30.15 -0.49 37.40
N ASN A 49 -29.89 -1.40 38.36
CA ASN A 49 -29.35 -1.13 39.68
C ASN A 49 -28.22 -2.08 40.14
N PHE A 50 -27.80 -3.07 39.33
CA PHE A 50 -26.82 -4.07 39.77
C PHE A 50 -25.87 -4.50 38.63
N THR A 51 -24.58 -4.19 38.82
CA THR A 51 -23.48 -4.52 37.89
C THR A 51 -22.68 -5.70 38.48
N TYR A 52 -22.63 -6.84 37.80
CA TYR A 52 -21.51 -7.77 38.01
C TYR A 52 -20.26 -7.08 37.47
N ASN A 53 -19.15 -7.08 38.20
CA ASN A 53 -17.94 -6.39 37.73
C ASN A 53 -17.17 -7.24 36.70
N GLN A 54 -17.39 -8.57 36.69
CA GLN A 54 -16.65 -9.52 35.85
C GLN A 54 -17.45 -10.81 35.65
N ILE A 55 -17.50 -11.31 34.41
CA ILE A 55 -18.11 -12.59 34.03
C ILE A 55 -17.03 -13.48 33.39
N ASP A 56 -16.76 -14.66 33.98
CA ASP A 56 -15.81 -15.64 33.43
C ASP A 56 -16.57 -16.85 32.87
N LEU A 57 -16.60 -17.01 31.54
CA LEU A 57 -17.30 -18.11 30.87
C LEU A 57 -16.29 -19.16 30.38
N ASN A 58 -16.49 -20.42 30.78
CA ASN A 58 -15.58 -21.53 30.45
C ASN A 58 -16.37 -22.72 29.89
N SER A 59 -16.28 -22.95 28.57
CA SER A 59 -16.93 -24.05 27.85
C SER A 59 -16.11 -24.45 26.60
N SER A 60 -16.41 -25.54 25.90
CA SER A 60 -15.76 -25.76 24.59
C SER A 60 -16.36 -24.86 23.52
N THR A 61 -17.66 -24.58 23.61
CA THR A 61 -18.36 -23.61 22.77
C THR A 61 -19.31 -22.78 23.62
N LEU A 62 -19.32 -21.48 23.42
CA LEU A 62 -20.23 -20.54 24.08
C LEU A 62 -21.02 -19.82 23.00
N THR A 63 -22.35 -19.75 23.14
CA THR A 63 -23.21 -18.92 22.28
C THR A 63 -23.97 -17.93 23.14
N LEU A 64 -23.83 -16.64 22.83
CA LEU A 64 -24.63 -15.56 23.39
C LEU A 64 -25.67 -15.15 22.33
N GLU A 65 -26.95 -15.33 22.60
CA GLU A 65 -28.02 -14.99 21.66
C GLU A 65 -28.82 -13.77 22.17
N PHE A 66 -28.89 -12.73 21.34
CA PHE A 66 -29.64 -11.51 21.58
C PHE A 66 -30.81 -11.47 20.59
N GLU A 67 -31.98 -11.94 21.04
CA GLU A 67 -33.12 -12.24 20.16
C GLU A 67 -34.11 -11.08 19.97
N ASP A 68 -34.01 -10.00 20.75
CA ASP A 68 -34.90 -8.83 20.66
C ASP A 68 -34.13 -7.53 20.36
N SER A 69 -34.85 -6.46 20.00
CA SER A 69 -34.33 -5.09 19.91
C SER A 69 -34.01 -4.59 21.32
N ILE A 70 -32.83 -4.94 21.80
CA ILE A 70 -32.31 -4.57 23.11
C ILE A 70 -31.66 -3.19 22.95
N TYR A 71 -32.37 -2.15 23.37
CA TYR A 71 -31.81 -0.81 23.43
C TYR A 71 -30.76 -0.73 24.56
N ASN A 72 -29.50 -0.48 24.21
CA ASN A 72 -28.44 0.04 25.09
C ASN A 72 -28.04 -0.82 26.32
N ASP A 73 -27.88 -2.14 26.17
CA ASP A 73 -27.28 -2.93 27.25
C ASP A 73 -25.76 -2.72 27.32
N ILE A 74 -25.28 -2.32 28.51
CA ILE A 74 -23.85 -2.20 28.82
C ILE A 74 -23.40 -3.47 29.55
N PHE A 75 -22.63 -4.30 28.86
CA PHE A 75 -22.01 -5.47 29.43
C PHE A 75 -20.77 -5.09 30.27
N PRO A 76 -20.61 -5.71 31.45
CA PRO A 76 -19.42 -5.51 32.28
C PRO A 76 -18.19 -6.21 31.69
N ASP A 77 -17.11 -6.33 32.46
CA ASP A 77 -15.92 -7.06 31.99
C ASP A 77 -16.27 -8.54 31.72
N ILE A 78 -16.06 -8.99 30.49
CA ILE A 78 -16.30 -10.37 30.09
C ILE A 78 -14.96 -11.02 29.72
N ASN A 79 -14.62 -12.11 30.41
CA ASN A 79 -13.53 -12.99 30.05
C ASN A 79 -14.08 -14.29 29.45
N LEU A 80 -13.63 -14.58 28.25
CA LEU A 80 -14.11 -15.71 27.46
C LEU A 80 -13.00 -16.74 27.31
N ASN A 81 -13.11 -17.82 28.08
CA ASN A 81 -12.14 -18.90 28.15
C ASN A 81 -12.69 -20.18 27.49
N SER A 82 -13.36 -20.02 26.34
CA SER A 82 -13.97 -21.13 25.60
C SER A 82 -13.26 -21.41 24.30
N SER A 83 -13.24 -22.64 23.76
CA SER A 83 -12.54 -22.89 22.48
C SER A 83 -13.14 -22.09 21.32
N THR A 84 -14.48 -21.96 21.29
CA THR A 84 -15.20 -21.14 20.32
C THR A 84 -16.26 -20.28 21.03
N VAL A 85 -16.39 -19.01 20.65
CA VAL A 85 -17.46 -18.12 21.13
C VAL A 85 -18.25 -17.56 19.95
N TYR A 86 -19.58 -17.68 19.99
CA TYR A 86 -20.52 -17.06 19.08
C TYR A 86 -21.29 -15.97 19.81
N ILE A 87 -21.33 -14.77 19.23
CA ILE A 87 -22.15 -13.66 19.70
C ILE A 87 -23.15 -13.37 18.59
N ASN A 88 -24.37 -13.84 18.76
CA ASN A 88 -25.43 -13.79 17.76
C ASN A 88 -26.44 -12.71 18.15
N ALA A 89 -26.56 -11.64 17.37
CA ALA A 89 -27.59 -10.62 17.57
C ALA A 89 -28.49 -10.55 16.33
N THR A 90 -29.75 -10.96 16.43
CA THR A 90 -30.61 -11.19 15.26
C THR A 90 -31.49 -9.99 14.87
N ASN A 91 -31.45 -8.90 15.65
CA ASN A 91 -32.15 -7.63 15.39
C ASN A 91 -31.15 -6.44 15.49
N GLN A 92 -31.52 -5.25 14.98
CA GLN A 92 -30.71 -4.03 15.15
C GLN A 92 -30.46 -3.77 16.64
N ASN A 93 -29.24 -4.08 17.09
CA ASN A 93 -28.83 -3.98 18.48
C ASN A 93 -27.51 -3.22 18.55
N ASP A 94 -27.48 -2.20 19.42
CA ASP A 94 -26.25 -1.51 19.81
C ASP A 94 -25.68 -2.22 21.04
N LEU A 95 -24.66 -3.05 20.84
CA LEU A 95 -24.04 -3.83 21.91
C LEU A 95 -22.87 -3.04 22.50
N THR A 96 -22.95 -2.68 23.78
CA THR A 96 -21.86 -1.98 24.47
C THR A 96 -21.15 -2.90 25.45
N PHE A 97 -19.83 -3.04 25.33
CA PHE A 97 -18.97 -3.80 26.22
C PHE A 97 -17.98 -2.86 26.92
N THR A 98 -17.72 -3.09 28.21
CA THR A 98 -16.70 -2.34 28.95
C THR A 98 -15.31 -2.90 28.63
N ASN A 99 -14.96 -4.08 29.14
CA ASN A 99 -13.75 -4.80 28.71
C ASN A 99 -14.14 -6.20 28.19
N LEU A 100 -13.44 -6.65 27.15
CA LEU A 100 -13.63 -7.96 26.55
C LEU A 100 -12.28 -8.66 26.40
N THR A 101 -12.02 -9.67 27.22
CA THR A 101 -10.80 -10.49 27.11
C THR A 101 -11.13 -11.81 26.46
N LEU A 102 -10.44 -12.13 25.38
CA LEU A 102 -10.55 -13.39 24.68
C LEU A 102 -9.33 -14.28 24.95
N ASN A 103 -9.57 -15.40 25.63
CA ASN A 103 -8.62 -16.50 25.80
C ASN A 103 -9.04 -17.74 24.98
N ALA A 104 -9.97 -17.56 24.05
CA ALA A 104 -10.50 -18.59 23.17
C ALA A 104 -9.57 -18.92 22.00
N SER A 105 -9.76 -20.08 21.38
CA SER A 105 -9.16 -20.32 20.05
C SER A 105 -9.85 -19.48 18.96
N GLN A 106 -11.15 -19.22 19.10
CA GLN A 106 -11.95 -18.53 18.10
C GLN A 106 -13.14 -17.78 18.73
N MET A 107 -13.39 -16.56 18.27
CA MET A 107 -14.60 -15.79 18.53
C MET A 107 -15.17 -15.29 17.19
N ILE A 108 -16.47 -15.47 17.01
CA ILE A 108 -17.22 -15.03 15.85
C ILE A 108 -18.36 -14.15 16.36
N PHE A 109 -18.43 -12.92 15.88
CA PHE A 109 -19.65 -12.12 15.96
C PHE A 109 -20.49 -12.41 14.73
N ASP A 110 -21.75 -12.78 14.94
CA ASP A 110 -22.78 -12.94 13.92
C ASP A 110 -23.91 -11.97 14.27
N ILE A 111 -23.75 -10.71 13.85
CA ILE A 111 -24.69 -9.65 14.20
C ILE A 111 -25.50 -9.24 12.96
N ALA A 112 -26.77 -8.93 13.17
CA ALA A 112 -27.68 -8.51 12.13
C ALA A 112 -27.19 -7.23 11.44
N GLU A 113 -27.56 -7.09 10.16
CA GLU A 113 -27.21 -5.91 9.36
C GLU A 113 -27.58 -4.61 10.06
N ASN A 114 -26.69 -3.61 9.99
CA ASN A 114 -26.85 -2.29 10.62
C ASN A 114 -26.83 -2.31 12.16
N SER A 115 -26.25 -3.34 12.79
CA SER A 115 -25.96 -3.33 14.23
C SER A 115 -24.65 -2.59 14.50
N SER A 116 -24.54 -1.99 15.70
CA SER A 116 -23.29 -1.37 16.16
C SER A 116 -22.69 -2.09 17.36
N ILE A 117 -21.37 -2.16 17.42
CA ILE A 117 -20.61 -2.68 18.56
C ILE A 117 -19.80 -1.53 19.16
N SER A 118 -20.03 -1.22 20.43
CA SER A 118 -19.20 -0.27 21.17
C SER A 118 -18.37 -1.02 22.23
N LEU A 119 -17.05 -0.86 22.20
CA LEU A 119 -16.11 -1.38 23.19
C LEU A 119 -15.41 -0.18 23.85
N THR A 120 -15.90 0.21 25.02
CA THR A 120 -15.48 1.46 25.70
C THR A 120 -14.17 1.33 26.49
N GLY A 121 -13.74 0.10 26.76
CA GLY A 121 -12.45 -0.23 27.39
C GLY A 121 -11.56 -1.04 26.45
N THR A 122 -11.01 -2.13 26.96
CA THR A 122 -10.02 -2.95 26.23
C THR A 122 -10.64 -4.20 25.63
N LEU A 123 -10.43 -4.41 24.33
CA LEU A 123 -10.54 -5.70 23.66
C LEU A 123 -9.16 -6.35 23.58
N LEU A 124 -8.96 -7.46 24.29
CA LEU A 124 -7.67 -8.16 24.38
C LEU A 124 -7.77 -9.57 23.79
N LEU A 125 -6.98 -9.86 22.74
CA LEU A 125 -6.83 -11.18 22.13
C LEU A 125 -5.56 -11.88 22.65
N GLN A 126 -5.71 -13.06 23.25
CA GLN A 126 -4.59 -13.86 23.76
C GLN A 126 -4.64 -15.30 23.22
N SER A 127 -3.54 -16.04 23.33
CA SER A 127 -3.50 -17.50 23.07
C SER A 127 -3.90 -17.94 21.65
N SER A 128 -3.43 -17.24 20.62
CA SER A 128 -3.75 -17.54 19.21
C SER A 128 -5.26 -17.46 18.91
N SER A 129 -5.93 -16.51 19.55
CA SER A 129 -7.33 -16.16 19.32
C SER A 129 -7.57 -15.69 17.89
N ASN A 130 -8.73 -16.03 17.35
CA ASN A 130 -9.26 -15.41 16.13
C ASN A 130 -10.47 -14.56 16.49
N PHE A 131 -10.46 -13.28 16.13
CA PHE A 131 -11.58 -12.36 16.27
C PHE A 131 -11.94 -11.79 14.90
N SER A 132 -13.23 -11.78 14.57
CA SER A 132 -13.72 -11.31 13.27
C SER A 132 -14.94 -10.43 13.44
N ILE A 133 -14.92 -9.27 12.77
CA ILE A 133 -16.05 -8.36 12.67
C ILE A 133 -16.71 -8.55 11.30
N PRO A 134 -18.00 -8.95 11.25
CA PRO A 134 -18.70 -9.29 10.02
C PRO A 134 -19.00 -8.05 9.16
N THR A 135 -19.51 -8.31 7.95
CA THR A 135 -19.93 -7.28 6.99
C THR A 135 -21.07 -6.42 7.55
N ASN A 136 -21.29 -5.22 7.00
CA ASN A 136 -22.40 -4.32 7.38
C ASN A 136 -22.50 -3.98 8.88
N THR A 137 -21.35 -4.02 9.57
CA THR A 137 -21.22 -3.72 11.00
C THR A 137 -20.55 -2.38 11.19
N SER A 138 -21.03 -1.58 12.15
CA SER A 138 -20.25 -0.45 12.66
C SER A 138 -19.65 -0.80 14.01
N ALA A 139 -18.41 -0.43 14.28
CA ALA A 139 -17.84 -0.60 15.62
C ALA A 139 -16.93 0.53 16.04
N GLU A 140 -17.00 0.88 17.32
CA GLU A 140 -16.08 1.80 17.99
C GLU A 140 -15.35 1.04 19.10
N ILE A 141 -14.03 1.01 19.04
CA ILE A 141 -13.18 0.30 20.01
C ILE A 141 -12.19 1.28 20.62
N SER A 142 -12.24 1.46 21.93
CA SER A 142 -11.35 2.40 22.61
C SER A 142 -9.91 1.90 22.66
N ASN A 143 -9.69 0.64 23.03
CA ASN A 143 -8.35 0.05 23.07
C ASN A 143 -8.39 -1.40 22.57
N PHE A 144 -7.63 -1.70 21.53
CA PHE A 144 -7.48 -3.03 20.97
C PHE A 144 -6.06 -3.54 21.20
N GLN A 145 -5.94 -4.73 21.79
CA GLN A 145 -4.67 -5.38 22.05
C GLN A 145 -4.68 -6.81 21.51
N SER A 146 -3.66 -7.17 20.73
CA SER A 146 -3.53 -8.52 20.16
C SER A 146 -2.12 -9.06 20.37
N MET A 147 -2.03 -10.26 20.95
CA MET A 147 -0.77 -10.94 21.23
C MET A 147 -0.83 -12.43 20.91
N SER A 148 0.32 -13.11 20.95
CA SER A 148 0.43 -14.57 20.88
C SER A 148 -0.09 -15.20 19.57
N ASN A 149 0.29 -14.64 18.41
CA ASN A 149 -0.11 -15.13 17.09
C ASN A 149 -1.64 -15.16 16.89
N SER A 150 -2.32 -14.18 17.48
CA SER A 150 -3.75 -13.98 17.31
C SER A 150 -4.05 -13.33 15.95
N VAL A 151 -5.31 -13.40 15.52
CA VAL A 151 -5.78 -12.88 14.24
C VAL A 151 -6.99 -12.00 14.47
N PHE A 152 -6.94 -10.77 13.96
CA PHE A 152 -8.06 -9.87 13.87
C PHE A 152 -8.47 -9.70 12.40
N LYS A 153 -9.76 -9.84 12.10
CA LYS A 153 -10.30 -9.70 10.74
C LYS A 153 -11.45 -8.71 10.72
N VAL A 154 -11.41 -7.78 9.77
CA VAL A 154 -12.49 -6.85 9.43
C VAL A 154 -12.96 -7.22 8.03
N PHE A 155 -14.22 -7.63 7.89
CA PHE A 155 -14.79 -7.99 6.59
C PHE A 155 -15.24 -6.75 5.80
N GLN A 156 -15.53 -6.97 4.51
CA GLN A 156 -16.01 -5.93 3.59
C GLN A 156 -17.25 -5.20 4.13
N ASP A 157 -17.40 -3.91 3.80
CA ASP A 157 -18.54 -3.06 4.21
C ASP A 157 -18.68 -2.84 5.73
N ALA A 158 -17.73 -3.31 6.53
CA ALA A 158 -17.64 -2.97 7.95
C ALA A 158 -17.00 -1.57 8.12
N ASN A 159 -17.51 -0.76 9.06
CA ASN A 159 -17.01 0.58 9.37
C ASN A 159 -16.51 0.63 10.81
N ILE A 160 -15.20 0.57 11.00
CA ILE A 160 -14.57 0.35 12.30
C ILE A 160 -13.68 1.54 12.65
N ALA A 161 -13.91 2.13 13.82
CA ALA A 161 -13.03 3.12 14.41
C ALA A 161 -12.36 2.53 15.65
N ILE A 162 -11.04 2.65 15.75
CA ILE A 162 -10.27 2.20 16.91
C ILE A 162 -9.37 3.33 17.41
N ASN A 163 -9.54 3.76 18.66
CA ASN A 163 -8.75 4.87 19.19
C ASN A 163 -7.29 4.44 19.41
N GLN A 164 -7.07 3.26 20.00
CA GLN A 164 -5.73 2.73 20.22
C GLN A 164 -5.62 1.26 19.81
N VAL A 165 -4.59 0.95 19.01
CA VAL A 165 -4.27 -0.40 18.57
C VAL A 165 -2.85 -0.77 19.01
N ASN A 166 -2.71 -1.92 19.66
CA ASN A 166 -1.42 -2.54 19.99
C ASN A 166 -1.42 -4.01 19.52
N ILE A 167 -0.68 -4.29 18.45
CA ILE A 167 -0.53 -5.65 17.89
C ILE A 167 0.93 -6.08 18.03
N ASP A 168 1.17 -7.16 18.80
CA ASP A 168 2.48 -7.78 18.96
C ASP A 168 2.44 -9.24 18.49
N GLY A 169 3.25 -9.60 17.50
CA GLY A 169 3.39 -10.98 17.04
C GLY A 169 2.11 -11.58 16.47
N SER A 170 1.22 -10.77 15.90
CA SER A 170 -0.16 -11.14 15.51
C SER A 170 -0.52 -10.61 14.12
N LYS A 171 -1.71 -10.95 13.60
CA LYS A 171 -2.14 -10.61 12.23
C LYS A 171 -3.41 -9.76 12.21
N LEU A 172 -3.42 -8.73 11.36
CA LEU A 172 -4.62 -7.96 11.01
C LEU A 172 -4.97 -8.17 9.54
N TYR A 173 -6.21 -8.57 9.26
CA TYR A 173 -6.80 -8.58 7.92
C TYR A 173 -7.88 -7.51 7.85
N ASN A 174 -7.70 -6.52 6.99
CA ASN A 174 -8.71 -5.48 6.75
C ASN A 174 -9.24 -5.60 5.32
N SER A 175 -10.54 -5.85 5.17
CA SER A 175 -11.25 -5.76 3.89
C SER A 175 -12.35 -4.70 3.92
N GLY A 176 -12.57 -4.02 5.05
CA GLY A 176 -13.58 -2.98 5.24
C GLY A 176 -12.98 -1.59 5.32
N ASN A 177 -13.66 -0.68 6.03
CA ASN A 177 -13.20 0.67 6.35
C ASN A 177 -12.72 0.70 7.80
N LEU A 178 -11.42 0.78 8.01
CA LEU A 178 -10.79 0.78 9.33
C LEU A 178 -10.04 2.10 9.57
N SER A 179 -10.48 2.86 10.56
CA SER A 179 -9.80 4.07 11.02
C SER A 179 -9.14 3.82 12.38
N ILE A 180 -7.86 4.14 12.49
CA ILE A 180 -7.09 4.01 13.73
C ILE A 180 -6.58 5.40 14.11
N GLU A 181 -6.66 5.79 15.39
CA GLU A 181 -6.13 7.08 15.87
C GLU A 181 -4.74 6.98 16.50
N GLN A 182 -4.41 5.84 17.11
CA GLN A 182 -3.09 5.53 17.65
C GLN A 182 -2.70 4.11 17.29
N LEU A 183 -1.58 3.98 16.60
CA LEU A 183 -1.12 2.71 16.02
C LEU A 183 0.15 2.23 16.74
N TYR A 184 0.20 0.94 17.07
CA TYR A 184 1.42 0.25 17.44
C TYR A 184 1.40 -1.19 16.92
N PHE A 185 2.26 -1.48 15.96
CA PHE A 185 2.43 -2.77 15.30
C PHE A 185 3.86 -3.23 15.48
N LYS A 186 4.04 -4.37 16.13
CA LYS A 186 5.35 -4.95 16.38
C LYS A 186 5.35 -6.43 16.01
N ALA A 187 6.34 -6.86 15.23
CA ALA A 187 6.44 -8.25 14.80
C ALA A 187 5.13 -8.79 14.18
N ALA A 188 4.37 -7.91 13.52
CA ALA A 188 3.01 -8.16 13.09
C ALA A 188 2.91 -8.27 11.56
N CYS A 189 1.81 -8.86 11.09
CA CYS A 189 1.47 -8.85 9.66
C CYS A 189 0.13 -8.15 9.44
N LEU A 190 0.14 -7.12 8.60
CA LEU A 190 -1.02 -6.39 8.15
C LEU A 190 -1.35 -6.77 6.70
N TYR A 191 -2.59 -7.17 6.45
CA TYR A 191 -3.13 -7.47 5.14
C TYR A 191 -4.29 -6.51 4.87
N ASN A 192 -4.04 -5.44 4.12
CA ASN A 192 -5.03 -4.44 3.76
C ASN A 192 -5.57 -4.67 2.36
N GLN A 193 -6.88 -4.87 2.26
CA GLN A 193 -7.67 -5.09 1.04
C GLN A 193 -8.83 -4.09 0.92
N GLY A 194 -9.02 -3.22 1.92
CA GLY A 194 -10.04 -2.19 1.98
C GLY A 194 -9.44 -0.81 2.22
N MET A 195 -10.18 0.07 2.90
CA MET A 195 -9.70 1.38 3.31
C MET A 195 -9.12 1.30 4.72
N LEU A 196 -7.87 1.73 4.89
CA LEU A 196 -7.20 1.81 6.17
C LEU A 196 -6.67 3.24 6.38
N SER A 197 -7.24 3.96 7.35
CA SER A 197 -6.75 5.28 7.76
C SER A 197 -5.94 5.16 9.04
N ILE A 198 -4.69 5.63 9.03
CA ILE A 198 -3.76 5.61 10.17
C ILE A 198 -3.16 7.00 10.45
N PRO A 199 -2.77 7.30 11.70
CA PRO A 199 -2.19 8.59 12.04
C PRO A 199 -0.84 8.84 11.36
N ASP A 200 0.00 7.82 11.33
CA ASP A 200 1.38 7.88 10.87
C ASP A 200 1.85 6.50 10.39
N PHE A 201 2.88 6.47 9.55
CA PHE A 201 3.61 5.24 9.18
C PHE A 201 5.09 5.51 9.43
N ASN A 202 5.61 5.08 10.59
CA ASN A 202 7.00 5.34 10.96
C ASN A 202 7.66 4.21 11.78
N ALA A 203 8.94 4.39 12.06
CA ALA A 203 9.74 3.41 12.79
C ALA A 203 9.38 3.27 14.29
N GLU A 204 8.58 4.17 14.85
CA GLU A 204 8.13 4.10 16.25
C GLU A 204 6.83 3.31 16.39
N ASN A 205 5.98 3.33 15.36
CA ASN A 205 4.66 2.73 15.39
C ASN A 205 4.54 1.42 14.58
N ILE A 206 5.41 1.20 13.59
CA ILE A 206 5.47 -0.03 12.79
C ILE A 206 6.89 -0.58 12.88
N ILE A 207 7.06 -1.63 13.68
CA ILE A 207 8.35 -2.17 14.09
C ILE A 207 8.43 -3.63 13.65
N THR A 208 9.49 -3.99 12.92
CA THR A 208 9.79 -5.38 12.52
C THR A 208 8.57 -6.11 11.93
N SER A 209 7.78 -5.41 11.11
CA SER A 209 6.45 -5.87 10.68
C SER A 209 6.37 -5.96 9.15
N THR A 210 5.41 -6.75 8.65
CA THR A 210 5.13 -6.84 7.22
C THR A 210 3.76 -6.27 6.93
N VAL A 211 3.69 -5.37 5.96
CA VAL A 211 2.46 -4.73 5.49
C VAL A 211 2.24 -5.12 4.03
N TYR A 212 1.05 -5.63 3.74
CA TYR A 212 0.57 -5.89 2.39
C TYR A 212 -0.59 -4.94 2.11
N ASN A 213 -0.41 -3.99 1.20
CA ASN A 213 -1.47 -3.16 0.66
C ASN A 213 -1.83 -3.69 -0.74
N TYR A 214 -2.96 -4.39 -0.86
CA TYR A 214 -3.33 -5.09 -2.09
C TYR A 214 -3.89 -4.13 -3.16
N GLU A 215 -3.93 -4.56 -4.41
CA GLU A 215 -4.27 -3.77 -5.62
C GLU A 215 -5.57 -2.94 -5.55
N THR A 216 -6.54 -3.33 -4.74
CA THR A 216 -7.81 -2.59 -4.57
C THR A 216 -7.92 -1.83 -3.25
N ALA A 217 -6.84 -1.84 -2.46
CA ALA A 217 -6.81 -1.26 -1.13
C ALA A 217 -6.34 0.19 -1.18
N SER A 218 -6.75 0.96 -0.19
CA SER A 218 -6.27 2.32 0.05
C SER A 218 -5.73 2.41 1.47
N LEU A 219 -4.50 2.91 1.59
CA LEU A 219 -3.82 3.21 2.84
C LEU A 219 -3.66 4.73 2.96
N GLU A 220 -4.52 5.35 3.77
CA GLU A 220 -4.50 6.78 4.04
C GLU A 220 -3.69 7.08 5.31
N ILE A 221 -2.72 7.98 5.20
CA ILE A 221 -1.79 8.32 6.29
C ILE A 221 -1.94 9.81 6.63
N ALA A 222 -2.40 10.11 7.84
CA ALA A 222 -2.67 11.49 8.25
C ALA A 222 -1.40 12.36 8.29
N SER A 223 -0.24 11.78 8.61
CA SER A 223 1.05 12.47 8.57
C SER A 223 1.53 12.81 7.15
N ASN A 224 0.92 12.21 6.11
CA ASN A 224 1.32 12.29 4.71
C ASN A 224 2.78 11.86 4.45
N ARG A 225 3.34 11.05 5.34
CA ARG A 225 4.75 10.66 5.32
C ARG A 225 4.91 9.19 5.65
N VAL A 226 5.76 8.52 4.89
CA VAL A 226 6.12 7.12 5.11
C VAL A 226 7.58 7.02 5.54
N ILE A 227 7.82 6.45 6.71
CA ILE A 227 9.16 6.11 7.20
C ILE A 227 9.21 4.61 7.45
N LEU A 228 9.80 3.84 6.53
CA LEU A 228 9.98 2.39 6.72
C LEU A 228 11.14 2.14 7.69
N GLY A 229 10.81 1.64 8.88
CA GLY A 229 11.77 1.29 9.92
C GLY A 229 12.60 0.03 9.61
N GLU A 230 13.58 -0.25 10.47
CA GLU A 230 14.39 -1.46 10.36
C GLU A 230 13.53 -2.73 10.38
N SER A 231 13.80 -3.65 9.46
CA SER A 231 13.05 -4.91 9.27
C SER A 231 11.54 -4.72 9.03
N VAL A 232 11.14 -3.55 8.51
CA VAL A 232 9.78 -3.33 8.00
C VAL A 232 9.75 -3.65 6.51
N TYR A 233 8.78 -4.49 6.12
CA TYR A 233 8.57 -4.94 4.75
C TYR A 233 7.22 -4.42 4.25
N LEU A 234 7.22 -3.59 3.22
CA LEU A 234 6.01 -3.08 2.57
C LEU A 234 5.87 -3.70 1.18
N TYR A 235 4.77 -4.43 0.97
CA TYR A 235 4.28 -4.90 -0.32
C TYR A 235 3.16 -3.96 -0.75
N GLU A 236 3.46 -3.09 -1.69
CA GLU A 236 2.55 -2.07 -2.18
C GLU A 236 2.06 -2.43 -3.58
N ASP A 237 0.76 -2.73 -3.67
CA ASP A 237 0.07 -3.02 -4.93
C ASP A 237 -1.10 -2.08 -5.20
N GLY A 238 -1.70 -1.49 -4.16
CA GLY A 238 -2.83 -0.57 -4.22
C GLY A 238 -2.40 0.88 -4.06
N ASP A 239 -3.25 1.69 -3.43
CA ASP A 239 -3.02 3.12 -3.24
C ASP A 239 -2.45 3.40 -1.84
N ILE A 240 -1.41 4.23 -1.75
CA ILE A 240 -0.92 4.80 -0.49
C ILE A 240 -0.80 6.32 -0.60
N HIS A 241 -1.44 7.06 0.30
CA HIS A 241 -1.52 8.52 0.15
C HIS A 241 -1.70 9.27 1.47
N GLY A 242 -1.43 10.57 1.42
CA GLY A 242 -1.79 11.49 2.49
C GLY A 242 -3.30 11.65 2.67
N LYS A 243 -3.71 11.99 3.89
CA LYS A 243 -5.11 12.34 4.15
C LYS A 243 -5.54 13.54 3.31
N GLY A 244 -6.54 13.32 2.44
CA GLY A 244 -7.05 14.34 1.51
C GLY A 244 -6.20 14.56 0.25
N GLU A 245 -5.15 13.77 0.05
CA GLU A 245 -4.37 13.74 -1.20
C GLU A 245 -5.01 12.77 -2.21
N ASN A 246 -4.62 12.90 -3.48
CA ASN A 246 -4.94 11.90 -4.48
C ASN A 246 -4.17 10.58 -4.20
N PRO A 247 -4.61 9.44 -4.76
CA PRO A 247 -3.88 8.18 -4.70
C PRO A 247 -2.41 8.31 -5.08
N ASP A 248 -1.54 7.57 -4.38
CA ASP A 248 -0.10 7.49 -4.59
C ASP A 248 0.71 8.79 -4.38
N ILE A 249 0.09 9.83 -3.80
CA ILE A 249 0.75 11.09 -3.46
C ILE A 249 1.10 11.16 -1.98
N LEU A 250 2.40 11.40 -1.70
CA LEU A 250 2.97 11.57 -0.36
C LEU A 250 3.80 12.85 -0.25
N ASP A 251 3.90 13.45 0.93
CA ASP A 251 4.82 14.58 1.15
C ASP A 251 6.27 14.12 1.11
N SER A 252 6.61 13.02 1.79
CA SER A 252 7.97 12.47 1.86
C SER A 252 7.97 10.96 2.09
N MET A 253 8.96 10.26 1.55
CA MET A 253 9.21 8.85 1.84
C MET A 253 10.66 8.61 2.27
N THR A 254 10.86 7.90 3.39
CA THR A 254 12.18 7.54 3.90
C THR A 254 12.26 6.05 4.16
N LEU A 255 13.26 5.39 3.61
CA LEU A 255 13.58 3.98 3.87
C LEU A 255 14.83 3.91 4.74
N LEU A 256 14.66 3.52 6.01
CA LEU A 256 15.77 3.35 6.94
C LEU A 256 16.51 2.02 6.69
N SER A 257 17.74 1.91 7.18
CA SER A 257 18.54 0.67 7.06
C SER A 257 17.75 -0.58 7.47
N GLY A 258 17.78 -1.62 6.63
CA GLY A 258 17.07 -2.88 6.87
C GLY A 258 15.59 -2.88 6.47
N SER A 259 15.04 -1.76 5.99
CA SER A 259 13.69 -1.72 5.40
C SER A 259 13.65 -2.27 3.97
N TYR A 260 12.47 -2.71 3.55
CA TYR A 260 12.24 -3.34 2.25
C TYR A 260 10.89 -2.92 1.64
N LEU A 261 10.92 -2.34 0.44
CA LEU A 261 9.74 -1.96 -0.34
C LEU A 261 9.68 -2.74 -1.65
N THR A 262 8.52 -3.30 -1.98
CA THR A 262 8.29 -4.11 -3.19
C THR A 262 6.83 -4.08 -3.63
N HIS A 263 6.55 -4.67 -4.79
CA HIS A 263 5.19 -4.97 -5.26
C HIS A 263 5.06 -6.47 -5.55
N SER A 264 3.84 -6.98 -5.67
CA SER A 264 3.56 -8.38 -6.00
C SER A 264 3.91 -8.71 -7.45
N GLN A 265 4.21 -9.99 -7.69
CA GLN A 265 4.56 -10.48 -9.01
C GLN A 265 3.45 -10.23 -10.04
N GLY A 266 3.84 -9.65 -11.18
CA GLY A 266 2.96 -9.44 -12.32
C GLY A 266 2.03 -8.24 -12.16
N ASN A 267 2.17 -7.46 -11.08
CA ASN A 267 1.46 -6.19 -10.91
C ASN A 267 1.89 -5.23 -12.02
N LEU A 268 0.94 -4.84 -12.88
CA LEU A 268 1.19 -3.98 -14.05
C LEU A 268 1.37 -2.50 -13.67
N SER A 269 0.77 -2.08 -12.54
CA SER A 269 1.00 -0.76 -11.96
C SER A 269 2.44 -0.64 -11.47
N GLY A 270 2.97 -1.71 -10.88
CA GLY A 270 4.29 -1.72 -10.25
C GLY A 270 4.30 -0.86 -8.99
N LEU A 271 5.49 -0.46 -8.55
CA LEU A 271 5.60 0.64 -7.58
C LEU A 271 5.46 1.96 -8.33
N SER A 272 4.45 2.76 -7.98
CA SER A 272 4.16 4.07 -8.57
C SER A 272 3.91 5.06 -7.45
N PHE A 273 4.75 6.09 -7.31
CA PHE A 273 4.57 7.12 -6.28
C PHE A 273 4.87 8.52 -6.83
N GLU A 274 4.15 9.50 -6.32
CA GLU A 274 4.52 10.91 -6.38
C GLU A 274 4.88 11.40 -4.98
N ILE A 275 6.13 11.85 -4.80
CA ILE A 275 6.67 12.29 -3.53
C ILE A 275 7.00 13.78 -3.64
N LYS A 276 6.17 14.64 -3.04
CA LYS A 276 6.27 16.10 -3.23
C LYS A 276 7.61 16.69 -2.86
N THR A 277 8.29 16.11 -1.87
CA THR A 277 9.58 16.61 -1.37
C THR A 277 10.70 15.59 -1.63
N LEU A 278 11.03 14.78 -0.63
CA LEU A 278 12.23 13.93 -0.64
C LEU A 278 11.86 12.45 -0.63
N LEU A 279 12.46 11.72 -1.57
CA LEU A 279 12.71 10.29 -1.45
C LEU A 279 14.11 10.05 -0.87
N ASP A 280 14.19 9.54 0.37
CA ASP A 280 15.45 9.16 1.03
C ASP A 280 15.54 7.64 1.17
N VAL A 281 16.37 7.00 0.34
CA VAL A 281 16.67 5.56 0.40
C VAL A 281 18.02 5.39 1.09
N GLN A 282 18.02 5.15 2.40
CA GLN A 282 19.26 5.12 3.18
C GLN A 282 20.09 3.85 2.94
N SER A 283 21.38 3.91 3.28
CA SER A 283 22.28 2.76 3.20
C SER A 283 21.71 1.56 3.98
N GLY A 284 21.73 0.37 3.37
CA GLY A 284 21.17 -0.86 3.95
C GLY A 284 19.66 -1.04 3.75
N SER A 285 18.95 -0.05 3.22
CA SER A 285 17.55 -0.16 2.81
C SER A 285 17.41 -0.59 1.34
N GLN A 286 16.23 -1.08 0.95
CA GLN A 286 15.99 -1.58 -0.41
C GLN A 286 14.61 -1.23 -0.95
N ILE A 287 14.56 -0.65 -2.16
CA ILE A 287 13.42 -0.74 -3.08
C ILE A 287 13.74 -1.87 -4.05
N ASN A 288 13.05 -3.00 -3.92
CA ASN A 288 13.47 -4.24 -4.56
C ASN A 288 12.29 -4.98 -5.17
N VAL A 289 12.18 -4.89 -6.50
CA VAL A 289 11.17 -5.57 -7.30
C VAL A 289 11.76 -6.75 -8.09
N THR A 290 12.78 -7.40 -7.52
CA THR A 290 13.44 -8.55 -8.16
C THR A 290 12.46 -9.68 -8.41
N GLY A 291 12.35 -10.14 -9.65
CA GLY A 291 11.48 -11.25 -10.02
C GLY A 291 9.97 -10.96 -10.02
N GLN A 292 9.57 -9.68 -9.82
CA GLN A 292 8.16 -9.30 -9.73
C GLN A 292 7.49 -8.98 -11.08
N GLY A 293 8.15 -9.30 -12.19
CA GLY A 293 7.64 -9.15 -13.55
C GLY A 293 6.84 -10.36 -14.04
N TYR A 294 6.80 -10.54 -15.37
CA TYR A 294 6.08 -11.64 -15.99
C TYR A 294 6.64 -13.02 -15.59
N LYS A 295 5.76 -14.02 -15.51
CA LYS A 295 6.10 -15.34 -15.00
C LYS A 295 7.06 -16.10 -15.93
N GLY A 296 8.05 -16.75 -15.35
CA GLY A 296 8.90 -17.72 -16.03
C GLY A 296 8.15 -19.03 -16.32
N GLY A 297 8.74 -19.85 -17.19
CA GLY A 297 8.22 -21.17 -17.49
C GLY A 297 8.21 -22.06 -16.24
N GLN A 298 7.07 -22.68 -15.96
CA GLN A 298 6.85 -23.51 -14.77
C GLN A 298 6.14 -24.81 -15.14
N TYR A 299 6.62 -25.89 -14.51
CA TYR A 299 5.87 -27.13 -14.38
C TYR A 299 5.02 -27.08 -13.10
N ASN A 300 3.69 -27.07 -13.21
CA ASN A 300 2.81 -27.22 -12.05
C ASN A 300 2.40 -28.70 -11.89
N SER A 301 2.96 -29.37 -10.89
CA SER A 301 2.69 -30.78 -10.61
C SER A 301 1.30 -31.06 -10.02
N GLU A 302 0.62 -30.06 -9.46
CA GLU A 302 -0.67 -30.22 -8.79
C GLU A 302 -1.85 -30.23 -9.76
N ILE A 303 -1.74 -29.49 -10.87
CA ILE A 303 -2.82 -29.32 -11.87
C ILE A 303 -2.43 -29.97 -13.23
N GLY A 304 -1.21 -30.49 -13.36
CA GLY A 304 -0.73 -31.16 -14.59
C GLY A 304 -0.53 -30.22 -15.78
N THR A 305 -0.55 -28.90 -15.56
CA THR A 305 -0.33 -27.89 -16.60
C THR A 305 1.17 -27.62 -16.79
N ARG A 306 1.64 -27.75 -18.04
CA ARG A 306 3.01 -27.45 -18.45
C ARG A 306 3.05 -26.12 -19.19
N SER A 307 3.52 -25.03 -18.58
CA SER A 307 3.93 -23.84 -19.33
C SER A 307 5.44 -23.81 -19.42
N LEU A 308 5.99 -24.37 -20.48
CA LEU A 308 7.45 -24.38 -20.70
C LEU A 308 7.99 -22.99 -21.08
N TYR A 309 7.09 -22.10 -21.48
CA TYR A 309 7.39 -20.80 -22.03
C TYR A 309 7.43 -19.75 -20.94
N GLY A 310 8.42 -18.86 -21.03
CA GLY A 310 8.42 -17.63 -20.25
C GLY A 310 7.39 -16.66 -20.80
N GLN A 311 6.67 -15.96 -19.93
CA GLN A 311 5.72 -14.93 -20.33
C GLN A 311 6.46 -13.66 -20.75
N THR A 312 5.92 -12.96 -21.75
CA THR A 312 6.36 -11.65 -22.21
C THR A 312 5.17 -10.69 -22.34
N LYS A 313 5.44 -9.44 -22.68
CA LYS A 313 4.42 -8.40 -22.87
C LYS A 313 3.48 -8.79 -24.03
N GLY A 314 2.23 -9.06 -23.70
CA GLY A 314 1.16 -9.25 -24.67
C GLY A 314 0.41 -7.96 -24.99
N VAL A 315 -0.69 -8.11 -25.71
CA VAL A 315 -1.63 -7.01 -25.98
C VAL A 315 -2.14 -6.46 -24.65
N ASN A 316 -2.21 -5.13 -24.52
CA ASN A 316 -2.60 -4.41 -23.30
C ASN A 316 -1.75 -4.76 -22.07
N ALA A 317 -0.47 -5.10 -22.27
CA ALA A 317 0.47 -5.50 -21.22
C ALA A 317 0.06 -6.76 -20.42
N VAL A 318 -0.95 -7.51 -20.88
CA VAL A 318 -1.29 -8.80 -20.28
C VAL A 318 -0.19 -9.81 -20.62
N GLY A 319 0.32 -10.52 -19.60
CA GLY A 319 1.36 -11.53 -19.78
C GLY A 319 0.92 -12.63 -20.75
N THR A 320 1.72 -12.91 -21.77
CA THR A 320 1.45 -13.95 -22.78
C THR A 320 2.66 -14.85 -23.00
N THR A 321 2.40 -16.13 -23.30
CA THR A 321 3.45 -17.07 -23.72
C THR A 321 3.72 -17.00 -25.23
N VAL A 322 2.83 -16.37 -26.00
CA VAL A 322 2.99 -16.20 -27.45
C VAL A 322 4.14 -15.24 -27.73
N GLY A 323 5.17 -15.71 -28.42
CA GLY A 323 6.38 -14.92 -28.67
C GLY A 323 7.30 -14.80 -27.45
N GLY A 324 6.98 -15.46 -26.33
CA GLY A 324 7.81 -15.53 -25.13
C GLY A 324 9.06 -16.40 -25.28
N ALA A 325 9.91 -16.42 -24.24
CA ALA A 325 11.10 -17.25 -24.25
C ALA A 325 10.77 -18.75 -24.33
N THR A 326 11.60 -19.52 -25.05
CA THR A 326 11.43 -20.96 -25.28
C THR A 326 12.77 -21.70 -25.20
N GLY A 327 12.74 -23.02 -24.97
CA GLY A 327 13.93 -23.89 -25.11
C GLY A 327 14.97 -23.81 -23.99
N ALA A 328 14.63 -23.21 -22.84
CA ALA A 328 15.57 -22.79 -21.78
C ALA A 328 16.37 -21.52 -22.10
N SER A 329 15.89 -20.73 -23.06
CA SER A 329 16.38 -19.36 -23.26
C SER A 329 15.93 -18.44 -22.12
N GLY A 330 16.74 -17.43 -21.82
CA GLY A 330 16.42 -16.39 -20.84
C GLY A 330 15.38 -15.39 -21.35
N GLY A 331 14.75 -14.67 -20.44
CA GLY A 331 13.85 -13.57 -20.78
C GLY A 331 14.60 -12.41 -21.46
N THR A 332 13.89 -11.62 -22.27
CA THR A 332 14.39 -10.39 -22.91
C THR A 332 13.50 -9.20 -22.57
N TYR A 333 14.08 -8.03 -22.27
CA TYR A 333 13.34 -6.77 -22.14
C TYR A 333 14.14 -5.58 -22.68
N GLY A 334 15.06 -5.04 -21.87
CA GLY A 334 16.00 -3.98 -22.28
C GLY A 334 17.20 -4.55 -23.03
N GLY A 335 17.81 -5.59 -22.46
CA GLY A 335 18.83 -6.40 -23.10
C GLY A 335 18.28 -7.73 -23.61
N ASN A 336 19.01 -8.34 -24.54
CA ASN A 336 18.72 -9.69 -25.05
C ASN A 336 19.15 -10.76 -24.04
N GLY A 337 18.22 -11.67 -23.74
CA GLY A 337 18.53 -12.90 -23.02
C GLY A 337 19.34 -13.87 -23.87
N SER A 338 20.04 -14.78 -23.21
CA SER A 338 20.83 -15.82 -23.88
C SER A 338 19.92 -16.95 -24.40
N THR A 339 20.24 -17.53 -25.55
CA THR A 339 19.43 -18.56 -26.23
C THR A 339 19.97 -19.98 -26.06
N TYR A 340 19.06 -20.95 -26.03
CA TYR A 340 19.39 -22.38 -26.13
C TYR A 340 18.21 -23.13 -26.76
N ASN A 341 18.43 -23.92 -27.82
CA ASN A 341 17.43 -24.82 -28.45
C ASN A 341 16.00 -24.23 -28.53
N GLY A 342 15.91 -22.94 -28.86
CA GLY A 342 14.70 -22.12 -28.81
C GLY A 342 15.03 -20.66 -29.04
N ASN A 343 14.03 -19.80 -28.88
CA ASN A 343 14.11 -18.36 -29.07
C ASN A 343 13.87 -17.60 -27.76
N THR A 344 14.43 -16.41 -27.64
CA THR A 344 13.93 -15.37 -26.73
C THR A 344 12.79 -14.59 -27.39
N ASN A 345 12.04 -13.83 -26.59
CA ASN A 345 11.19 -12.77 -27.13
C ASN A 345 12.03 -11.60 -27.67
N THR A 346 11.40 -10.70 -28.45
CA THR A 346 12.02 -9.43 -28.86
C THR A 346 12.10 -8.46 -27.68
N THR A 347 13.02 -7.49 -27.74
CA THR A 347 12.99 -6.34 -26.84
C THR A 347 11.70 -5.54 -27.04
N TYR A 348 11.23 -4.87 -25.99
CA TYR A 348 10.02 -4.06 -26.00
C TYR A 348 10.14 -2.90 -24.99
N GLY A 349 9.17 -1.99 -25.02
CA GLY A 349 9.12 -0.82 -24.15
C GLY A 349 9.96 0.36 -24.63
N SER A 350 9.75 1.51 -24.00
CA SER A 350 10.50 2.74 -24.29
C SER A 350 11.91 2.70 -23.71
N LEU A 351 12.86 3.26 -24.44
CA LEU A 351 14.25 3.38 -23.97
C LEU A 351 14.39 4.49 -22.94
N TYR A 352 13.59 5.53 -23.13
CA TYR A 352 13.66 6.80 -22.41
C TYR A 352 12.68 6.84 -21.23
N TYR A 353 11.55 6.13 -21.35
CA TYR A 353 10.49 6.08 -20.32
C TYR A 353 10.13 4.61 -20.01
N PRO A 354 11.02 3.86 -19.35
CA PRO A 354 10.80 2.43 -19.09
C PRO A 354 9.64 2.22 -18.11
N SER A 355 8.56 1.61 -18.59
CA SER A 355 7.31 1.47 -17.84
C SER A 355 6.74 0.04 -17.87
N ASP A 356 7.55 -0.94 -18.28
CA ASP A 356 7.09 -2.31 -18.52
C ASP A 356 7.74 -3.32 -17.58
N LEU A 357 7.01 -4.39 -17.27
CA LEU A 357 7.58 -5.53 -16.55
C LEU A 357 8.61 -6.27 -17.41
N GLY A 358 9.61 -6.85 -16.75
CA GLY A 358 10.53 -7.79 -17.37
C GLY A 358 9.83 -9.10 -17.76
N SER A 359 10.37 -9.80 -18.75
CA SER A 359 9.85 -11.08 -19.23
C SER A 359 10.43 -12.27 -18.47
N GLY A 360 9.67 -13.35 -18.41
CA GLY A 360 10.09 -14.61 -17.84
C GLY A 360 11.05 -15.37 -18.75
N GLY A 361 12.00 -16.08 -18.14
CA GLY A 361 12.81 -17.10 -18.80
C GLY A 361 12.03 -18.40 -18.97
N SER A 362 12.53 -19.28 -19.82
CA SER A 362 11.84 -20.53 -20.19
C SER A 362 12.50 -21.77 -19.58
N ILE A 363 11.83 -22.92 -19.70
CA ILE A 363 12.36 -24.23 -19.33
C ILE A 363 12.34 -25.17 -20.54
N ASN A 364 13.24 -26.15 -20.57
CA ASN A 364 13.23 -27.21 -21.59
C ASN A 364 12.10 -28.23 -21.31
N GLY A 365 11.53 -28.86 -22.33
CA GLY A 365 10.34 -29.74 -22.21
C GLY A 365 10.54 -31.03 -21.42
N ASN A 366 11.78 -31.50 -21.30
CA ASN A 366 12.13 -32.68 -20.51
C ASN A 366 12.48 -32.28 -19.08
N VAL A 367 11.61 -31.59 -18.33
CA VAL A 367 11.93 -31.00 -17.02
C VAL A 367 11.34 -31.74 -15.80
N HIS A 368 12.18 -31.93 -14.77
CA HIS A 368 11.80 -32.38 -13.43
C HIS A 368 10.93 -31.32 -12.72
N ILE A 369 10.01 -31.75 -11.87
CA ILE A 369 8.94 -30.93 -11.26
C ILE A 369 9.39 -29.74 -10.38
N SER A 370 10.70 -29.58 -10.16
CA SER A 370 11.30 -28.60 -9.23
C SER A 370 12.11 -27.50 -9.93
N TYR A 371 12.09 -27.42 -11.27
CA TYR A 371 12.82 -26.39 -12.02
C TYR A 371 11.86 -25.35 -12.61
N TYR A 372 12.25 -24.09 -12.48
CA TYR A 372 11.46 -22.93 -12.90
C TYR A 372 12.36 -21.97 -13.68
N GLY A 373 11.85 -21.48 -14.81
CA GLY A 373 12.40 -20.33 -15.47
C GLY A 373 12.30 -19.13 -14.53
N GLY A 374 13.29 -18.25 -14.57
CA GLY A 374 13.27 -17.05 -13.75
C GLY A 374 12.13 -16.13 -14.19
N ASN A 375 11.39 -15.56 -13.23
CA ASN A 375 10.43 -14.50 -13.47
C ASN A 375 11.16 -13.21 -13.87
N GLY A 376 10.54 -12.37 -14.71
CA GLY A 376 11.11 -11.07 -15.05
C GLY A 376 11.19 -10.13 -13.85
N GLY A 377 11.96 -9.05 -13.94
CA GLY A 377 11.98 -7.98 -12.93
C GLY A 377 10.71 -7.14 -12.95
N GLY A 378 10.37 -6.55 -11.80
CA GLY A 378 9.21 -5.67 -11.66
C GLY A 378 9.40 -4.28 -12.25
N LYS A 379 8.48 -3.37 -11.92
CA LYS A 379 8.44 -1.99 -12.41
C LYS A 379 8.49 -1.03 -11.23
N ILE A 380 9.36 -0.03 -11.33
CA ILE A 380 9.47 1.09 -10.40
C ILE A 380 9.29 2.37 -11.21
N HIS A 381 8.34 3.21 -10.81
CA HIS A 381 8.16 4.58 -11.26
C HIS A 381 8.01 5.47 -10.03
N ILE A 382 8.94 6.39 -9.81
CA ILE A 382 8.86 7.31 -8.67
C ILE A 382 9.14 8.72 -9.17
N ILE A 383 8.21 9.63 -8.87
CA ILE A 383 8.35 11.07 -9.07
C ILE A 383 8.72 11.69 -7.73
N ALA A 384 9.75 12.54 -7.67
CA ALA A 384 10.04 13.30 -6.46
C ALA A 384 10.75 14.63 -6.73
N ASN A 385 10.63 15.64 -5.85
CA ASN A 385 11.46 16.84 -6.00
C ASN A 385 12.96 16.51 -5.84
N ASP A 386 13.33 15.95 -4.70
CA ASP A 386 14.69 15.51 -4.41
C ASP A 386 14.75 13.99 -4.22
N MET A 387 15.86 13.38 -4.66
CA MET A 387 16.12 11.96 -4.44
C MET A 387 17.52 11.75 -3.87
N MET A 388 17.60 11.15 -2.68
CA MET A 388 18.85 10.73 -2.05
C MET A 388 18.90 9.21 -1.98
N ILE A 389 19.70 8.60 -2.87
CA ILE A 389 19.77 7.14 -3.03
C ILE A 389 21.11 6.62 -2.49
N ASN A 390 21.13 6.25 -1.21
CA ASN A 390 22.27 5.62 -0.53
C ASN A 390 22.11 4.08 -0.39
N GLY A 391 20.89 3.57 -0.51
CA GLY A 391 20.56 2.14 -0.45
C GLY A 391 20.54 1.46 -1.83
N LEU A 392 19.70 0.43 -1.98
CA LEU A 392 19.54 -0.33 -3.22
C LEU A 392 18.19 -0.04 -3.87
N ILE A 393 18.21 0.31 -5.16
CA ILE A 393 17.04 0.26 -6.04
C ILE A 393 17.30 -0.82 -7.09
N THR A 394 16.45 -1.85 -7.15
CA THR A 394 16.66 -2.98 -8.08
C THR A 394 15.37 -3.51 -8.70
N SER A 395 15.42 -3.72 -10.02
CA SER A 395 14.42 -4.46 -10.80
C SER A 395 14.99 -5.70 -11.47
N GLN A 396 15.87 -6.42 -10.75
CA GLN A 396 16.55 -7.60 -11.28
C GLN A 396 15.57 -8.72 -11.74
N GLY A 397 15.90 -9.41 -12.82
CA GLY A 397 15.24 -10.65 -13.20
C GLY A 397 15.55 -11.78 -12.21
N GLN A 398 14.55 -12.60 -11.87
CA GLN A 398 14.76 -13.71 -10.96
C GLN A 398 15.74 -14.73 -11.57
N GLN A 399 16.64 -15.25 -10.74
CA GLN A 399 17.45 -16.40 -11.10
C GLN A 399 16.57 -17.64 -11.33
N ALA A 400 16.84 -18.36 -12.42
CA ALA A 400 16.19 -19.64 -12.68
C ALA A 400 16.64 -20.71 -11.68
N THR A 401 15.72 -21.60 -11.32
CA THR A 401 16.03 -22.77 -10.49
C THR A 401 16.35 -23.94 -11.42
N TYR A 402 17.60 -24.40 -11.44
CA TYR A 402 18.07 -25.56 -12.22
C TYR A 402 19.21 -26.32 -11.50
N ALA A 403 19.45 -27.59 -11.83
CA ALA A 403 20.59 -28.34 -11.30
C ALA A 403 21.84 -28.14 -12.17
N THR A 404 22.96 -27.79 -11.53
CA THR A 404 24.27 -27.59 -12.16
C THR A 404 24.96 -28.89 -12.59
N TYR A 405 24.53 -30.06 -12.11
CA TYR A 405 25.25 -31.32 -12.26
C TYR A 405 24.60 -32.36 -13.21
N ASN A 406 23.40 -32.12 -13.72
CA ASN A 406 22.71 -33.07 -14.60
C ASN A 406 22.40 -32.45 -15.97
N THR A 407 23.06 -32.94 -17.01
CA THR A 407 23.12 -32.41 -18.39
C THR A 407 21.82 -32.50 -19.19
N SER A 408 20.67 -32.70 -18.55
CA SER A 408 19.38 -32.91 -19.22
C SER A 408 18.33 -31.84 -18.91
N TYR A 409 18.60 -30.93 -17.96
CA TYR A 409 17.60 -30.00 -17.42
C TYR A 409 18.12 -28.57 -17.41
N TYR A 410 17.48 -27.71 -18.21
CA TYR A 410 17.94 -26.35 -18.46
C TYR A 410 16.79 -25.37 -18.22
N ALA A 411 17.09 -24.28 -17.51
CA ALA A 411 16.17 -23.16 -17.28
C ALA A 411 16.89 -21.83 -17.53
N GLY A 412 16.19 -20.91 -18.20
CA GLY A 412 16.67 -19.56 -18.46
C GLY A 412 16.25 -18.60 -17.35
N GLY A 413 17.11 -17.66 -16.99
CA GLY A 413 16.80 -16.58 -16.05
C GLY A 413 15.79 -15.59 -16.63
N GLY A 414 15.06 -14.88 -15.77
CA GLY A 414 14.15 -13.82 -16.20
C GLY A 414 14.91 -12.55 -16.60
N SER A 415 14.34 -11.70 -17.44
CA SER A 415 14.98 -10.42 -17.75
C SER A 415 14.88 -9.44 -16.58
N GLY A 416 15.74 -8.43 -16.53
CA GLY A 416 15.50 -7.24 -15.69
C GLY A 416 14.20 -6.53 -16.09
N GLY A 417 13.69 -5.69 -15.19
CA GLY A 417 12.49 -4.89 -15.35
C GLY A 417 12.78 -3.41 -15.61
N SER A 418 11.89 -2.54 -15.14
CA SER A 418 11.96 -1.09 -15.36
C SER A 418 12.26 -0.34 -14.06
N VAL A 419 13.13 0.65 -14.14
CA VAL A 419 13.31 1.69 -13.12
C VAL A 419 13.21 3.05 -13.81
N LEU A 420 12.19 3.82 -13.49
CA LEU A 420 12.03 5.21 -13.90
C LEU A 420 12.00 6.08 -12.65
N LEU A 421 12.98 6.96 -12.52
CA LEU A 421 13.05 7.98 -11.48
C LEU A 421 12.90 9.34 -12.16
N GLU A 422 11.86 10.07 -11.83
CA GLU A 422 11.57 11.38 -12.41
C GLU A 422 11.67 12.43 -11.31
N LEU A 423 12.52 13.43 -11.51
CA LEU A 423 12.64 14.54 -10.59
C LEU A 423 11.78 15.71 -11.07
N THR A 424 11.16 16.44 -10.13
CA THR A 424 10.42 17.67 -10.46
C THR A 424 11.27 18.92 -10.22
N GLY A 425 12.54 18.85 -10.65
CA GLY A 425 13.45 19.99 -10.69
C GLY A 425 14.44 20.09 -9.51
N GLY A 426 14.51 19.10 -8.62
CA GLY A 426 15.46 19.08 -7.51
C GLY A 426 16.75 18.30 -7.79
N THR A 427 17.41 17.86 -6.72
CA THR A 427 18.73 17.21 -6.75
C THR A 427 18.62 15.69 -6.74
N PHE A 428 19.29 15.04 -7.69
CA PHE A 428 19.54 13.60 -7.67
C PHE A 428 20.90 13.34 -7.02
N SER A 429 20.94 12.59 -5.91
CA SER A 429 22.16 12.41 -5.10
C SER A 429 22.26 11.03 -4.45
N GLY A 430 23.43 10.73 -3.88
CA GLY A 430 23.64 9.55 -3.04
C GLY A 430 24.78 8.64 -3.53
N THR A 431 25.07 7.60 -2.74
CA THR A 431 26.18 6.67 -2.97
C THR A 431 25.74 5.21 -3.15
N GLY A 432 24.43 4.99 -3.30
CA GLY A 432 23.81 3.67 -3.33
C GLY A 432 24.00 2.94 -4.66
N THR A 433 23.19 1.90 -4.87
CA THR A 433 23.21 1.11 -6.11
C THR A 433 21.85 1.16 -6.79
N ILE A 434 21.85 1.42 -8.09
CA ILE A 434 20.64 1.35 -8.94
C ILE A 434 20.91 0.34 -10.06
N GLN A 435 20.07 -0.68 -10.19
CA GLN A 435 20.34 -1.79 -11.11
C GLN A 435 19.09 -2.49 -11.66
N ALA A 436 19.21 -3.05 -12.86
CA ALA A 436 18.16 -3.85 -13.48
C ALA A 436 18.76 -5.07 -14.21
N PRO A 437 19.60 -5.90 -13.57
CA PRO A 437 20.26 -7.00 -14.26
C PRO A 437 19.28 -8.12 -14.64
N GLY A 438 19.66 -8.91 -15.62
CA GLY A 438 18.98 -10.18 -15.89
C GLY A 438 19.24 -11.18 -14.78
N GLY A 439 18.32 -12.13 -14.63
CA GLY A 439 18.50 -13.28 -13.76
C GLY A 439 19.50 -14.28 -14.32
N SER A 440 20.24 -14.92 -13.42
CA SER A 440 21.11 -16.04 -13.77
C SER A 440 20.29 -17.27 -14.17
N GLY A 441 20.86 -18.14 -15.00
CA GLY A 441 20.26 -19.37 -15.44
C GLY A 441 21.28 -20.21 -16.22
N TYR A 442 20.87 -21.37 -16.72
CA TYR A 442 21.68 -22.06 -17.74
C TYR A 442 21.94 -21.13 -18.93
N ARG A 443 20.93 -20.33 -19.25
CA ARG A 443 21.02 -19.11 -20.05
C ARG A 443 20.59 -17.93 -19.18
N SER A 444 21.37 -16.86 -19.18
CA SER A 444 21.02 -15.62 -18.48
C SER A 444 19.84 -14.93 -19.14
N GLY A 445 19.01 -14.28 -18.34
CA GLY A 445 18.08 -13.27 -18.84
C GLY A 445 18.82 -12.02 -19.28
N GLY A 446 18.19 -11.24 -20.16
CA GLY A 446 18.71 -9.94 -20.56
C GLY A 446 18.49 -8.88 -19.49
N GLY A 447 19.30 -7.82 -19.49
CA GLY A 447 19.10 -6.68 -18.59
C GLY A 447 17.76 -5.96 -18.81
N GLY A 448 17.38 -5.16 -17.84
CA GLY A 448 16.25 -4.24 -17.87
C GLY A 448 16.64 -2.85 -18.34
N ARG A 449 15.83 -1.86 -18.00
CA ARG A 449 16.01 -0.46 -18.38
C ARG A 449 15.94 0.43 -17.15
N ILE A 450 16.81 1.43 -17.12
CA ILE A 450 16.84 2.44 -16.06
C ILE A 450 16.88 3.81 -16.72
N ALA A 451 16.01 4.70 -16.28
CA ALA A 451 16.01 6.11 -16.65
C ALA A 451 15.94 6.97 -15.38
N VAL A 452 16.75 8.01 -15.34
CA VAL A 452 16.64 9.10 -14.36
C VAL A 452 16.52 10.41 -15.13
N ILE A 453 15.44 11.14 -14.92
CA ILE A 453 15.09 12.34 -15.71
C ILE A 453 14.64 13.45 -14.76
N GLY A 454 14.56 14.69 -15.25
CA GLY A 454 13.91 15.78 -14.53
C GLY A 454 14.74 16.48 -13.45
N PHE A 455 16.00 16.10 -13.27
CA PHE A 455 16.87 16.70 -12.24
C PHE A 455 17.50 18.01 -12.73
N THR A 456 17.72 18.97 -11.83
CA THR A 456 18.51 20.19 -12.11
C THR A 456 19.96 20.06 -11.63
N GLN A 457 20.24 19.09 -10.77
CA GLN A 457 21.57 18.79 -10.27
C GLN A 457 21.75 17.27 -10.08
N ASP A 458 22.83 16.72 -10.64
CA ASP A 458 23.26 15.33 -10.43
C ASP A 458 24.54 15.28 -9.56
N ASP A 459 24.35 14.95 -8.28
CA ASP A 459 25.39 14.69 -7.30
C ASP A 459 25.51 13.18 -6.99
N PHE A 460 24.91 12.30 -7.80
CA PHE A 460 24.95 10.86 -7.57
C PHE A 460 26.34 10.28 -7.87
N THR A 461 26.96 9.68 -6.85
CA THR A 461 28.29 9.05 -6.94
C THR A 461 28.25 7.56 -6.67
N GLY A 462 27.04 6.99 -6.65
CA GLY A 462 26.80 5.57 -6.45
C GLY A 462 27.16 4.69 -7.65
N THR A 463 26.70 3.44 -7.59
CA THR A 463 26.99 2.42 -8.59
C THR A 463 25.77 2.14 -9.47
N TRP A 464 25.98 2.19 -10.78
CA TRP A 464 25.07 1.61 -11.77
C TRP A 464 25.42 0.14 -11.96
N GLY A 465 24.51 -0.78 -11.62
CA GLY A 465 24.74 -2.22 -11.79
C GLY A 465 24.77 -2.67 -13.26
N GLU A 466 24.73 -3.98 -13.52
CA GLU A 466 24.59 -4.47 -14.90
C GLU A 466 23.22 -4.07 -15.46
N THR A 467 23.20 -3.31 -16.55
CA THR A 467 21.98 -2.75 -17.17
C THR A 467 21.88 -3.06 -18.65
N GLY A 468 20.65 -3.21 -19.16
CA GLY A 468 20.40 -3.31 -20.60
C GLY A 468 20.50 -1.95 -21.30
N THR A 469 19.92 -0.90 -20.71
CA THR A 469 20.08 0.49 -21.17
C THR A 469 19.93 1.47 -20.00
N LEU A 470 20.77 2.51 -20.00
CA LEU A 470 20.74 3.67 -19.11
C LEU A 470 20.39 4.92 -19.93
N TRP A 471 19.52 5.78 -19.41
CA TRP A 471 19.21 7.08 -19.99
C TRP A 471 19.15 8.15 -18.90
N PHE A 472 19.73 9.33 -19.20
CA PHE A 472 19.76 10.49 -18.31
C PHE A 472 19.44 11.73 -19.12
N THR A 473 18.53 12.57 -18.60
CA THR A 473 18.33 13.93 -19.10
C THR A 473 18.15 14.86 -17.91
N GLU A 474 18.91 15.96 -17.93
CA GLU A 474 18.65 17.10 -17.04
C GLU A 474 17.34 17.76 -17.51
N ASN A 475 16.52 18.24 -16.57
CA ASN A 475 15.43 19.15 -16.92
C ASN A 475 16.04 20.47 -17.39
N VAL A 476 15.66 20.93 -18.59
CA VAL A 476 16.09 22.21 -19.11
C VAL A 476 15.00 23.25 -18.94
N THR A 477 15.26 24.24 -18.07
CA THR A 477 14.32 25.33 -17.78
C THR A 477 13.69 25.94 -19.05
N PRO A 478 12.35 26.01 -19.15
CA PRO A 478 11.66 26.61 -20.26
C PRO A 478 12.03 28.08 -20.40
N LYS A 479 12.17 28.53 -21.63
CA LYS A 479 12.41 29.95 -21.94
C LYS A 479 11.13 30.61 -22.40
N ILE A 480 10.57 31.46 -21.55
CA ILE A 480 9.50 32.38 -21.91
C ILE A 480 10.10 33.74 -22.29
N VAL A 481 9.62 34.34 -23.38
CA VAL A 481 10.02 35.69 -23.81
C VAL A 481 8.79 36.54 -24.04
N LEU A 482 8.68 37.61 -23.26
CA LEU A 482 7.67 38.64 -23.37
C LEU A 482 8.05 39.63 -24.47
N SER A 483 7.08 40.05 -25.27
CA SER A 483 7.27 41.06 -26.31
C SER A 483 6.26 42.18 -26.12
N LEU A 484 6.70 43.31 -25.55
CA LEU A 484 5.88 44.50 -25.34
C LEU A 484 6.58 45.76 -25.82
N GLU A 485 5.79 46.73 -26.27
CA GLU A 485 6.28 48.09 -26.47
C GLU A 485 6.42 48.81 -25.11
N PRO A 486 7.34 49.78 -24.97
CA PRO A 486 7.61 50.42 -23.69
C PRO A 486 6.46 51.31 -23.18
N SER A 487 5.51 51.68 -24.04
CA SER A 487 4.37 52.53 -23.65
C SER A 487 3.11 52.34 -24.50
N TYR A 488 1.94 52.45 -23.87
CA TYR A 488 0.60 52.46 -24.49
C TYR A 488 -0.26 53.58 -23.90
N THR A 489 -1.42 53.83 -24.52
CA THR A 489 -2.36 54.87 -24.05
C THR A 489 -3.32 54.30 -22.99
N GLU A 490 -3.71 55.10 -22.00
CA GLU A 490 -4.78 54.76 -21.05
C GLU A 490 -6.05 54.27 -21.77
N GLY A 491 -6.64 53.16 -21.31
CA GLY A 491 -7.86 52.59 -21.90
C GLY A 491 -7.67 51.87 -23.24
N GLU A 492 -6.43 51.78 -23.76
CA GLU A 492 -6.11 50.96 -24.92
C GLU A 492 -6.19 49.47 -24.58
N GLN A 493 -6.73 48.65 -25.49
CA GLN A 493 -6.69 47.19 -25.37
C GLN A 493 -5.37 46.68 -25.93
N ILE A 494 -4.48 46.24 -25.04
CA ILE A 494 -3.15 45.74 -25.36
C ILE A 494 -3.21 44.22 -25.46
N LEU A 495 -2.72 43.66 -26.57
CA LEU A 495 -2.57 42.23 -26.73
C LEU A 495 -1.18 41.78 -26.27
N PHE A 496 -1.11 41.20 -25.08
CA PHE A 496 0.10 40.59 -24.53
C PHE A 496 0.36 39.27 -25.24
N ASN A 497 1.58 39.08 -25.73
CA ASN A 497 2.01 37.84 -26.37
C ASN A 497 3.36 37.42 -25.78
N ALA A 498 3.50 36.13 -25.49
CA ALA A 498 4.75 35.52 -25.10
C ALA A 498 5.13 34.39 -26.05
N ARG A 499 6.44 34.19 -26.22
CA ARG A 499 6.99 33.05 -26.94
C ARG A 499 7.65 32.10 -25.96
N LEU A 500 7.08 30.90 -25.85
CA LEU A 500 7.66 29.79 -25.11
C LEU A 500 8.56 28.96 -26.03
N VAL A 501 9.74 28.60 -25.54
CA VAL A 501 10.61 27.57 -26.11
C VAL A 501 11.07 26.69 -24.97
N ASP A 502 10.73 25.41 -25.06
CA ASP A 502 11.25 24.38 -24.18
C ASP A 502 12.14 23.42 -24.99
N PRO A 503 13.40 23.18 -24.57
CA PRO A 503 14.24 22.13 -25.15
C PRO A 503 13.71 20.71 -24.96
N ASP A 504 12.90 20.46 -23.94
CA ASP A 504 12.36 19.14 -23.61
C ASP A 504 10.99 18.91 -24.29
N GLU A 505 10.98 18.00 -25.28
CA GLU A 505 9.86 17.85 -26.23
C GLU A 505 8.58 17.24 -25.63
N ASN A 506 8.65 16.66 -24.43
CA ASN A 506 7.52 15.99 -23.78
C ASN A 506 6.89 16.80 -22.65
N ASP A 507 7.40 18.00 -22.37
CA ASP A 507 6.89 18.80 -21.27
C ASP A 507 5.50 19.39 -21.53
N THR A 508 4.73 19.45 -20.44
CA THR A 508 3.53 20.27 -20.35
C THR A 508 3.84 21.53 -19.56
N HIS A 509 3.15 22.64 -19.83
CA HIS A 509 3.49 23.94 -19.25
C HIS A 509 2.29 24.60 -18.57
N THR A 510 2.49 25.05 -17.34
CA THR A 510 1.57 25.96 -16.63
C THR A 510 2.08 27.39 -16.80
N ILE A 511 1.22 28.32 -17.23
CA ILE A 511 1.63 29.70 -17.53
C ILE A 511 0.85 30.66 -16.63
N VAL A 512 1.54 31.61 -16.00
CA VAL A 512 0.94 32.61 -15.12
C VAL A 512 1.41 34.01 -15.52
N TRP A 513 0.46 34.91 -15.75
CA TRP A 513 0.67 36.33 -15.99
C TRP A 513 0.35 37.16 -14.75
N ASN A 514 1.14 38.20 -14.49
CA ASN A 514 0.81 39.30 -13.60
C ASN A 514 1.01 40.62 -14.36
N PHE A 515 -0.05 41.42 -14.47
CA PHE A 515 -0.02 42.67 -15.23
C PHE A 515 0.43 43.88 -14.38
N GLY A 516 0.76 43.69 -13.10
CA GLY A 516 1.27 44.75 -12.22
C GLY A 516 0.20 45.70 -11.68
N ASP A 517 -1.06 45.57 -12.11
CA ASP A 517 -2.23 46.34 -11.63
C ASP A 517 -3.14 45.53 -10.67
N GLY A 518 -2.69 44.32 -10.30
CA GLY A 518 -3.43 43.37 -9.46
C GLY A 518 -4.26 42.36 -10.25
N THR A 519 -4.27 42.42 -11.59
CA THR A 519 -4.91 41.40 -12.44
C THR A 519 -3.92 40.34 -12.92
N THR A 520 -4.43 39.14 -13.19
CA THR A 520 -3.65 37.97 -13.61
C THR A 520 -4.37 37.19 -14.71
N ALA A 521 -3.63 36.44 -15.52
CA ALA A 521 -4.16 35.44 -16.44
C ALA A 521 -3.39 34.13 -16.29
N ILE A 522 -4.05 32.99 -16.57
CA ILE A 522 -3.44 31.66 -16.42
C ILE A 522 -3.64 30.84 -17.69
N ASP A 523 -2.67 29.97 -17.99
CA ASP A 523 -2.69 28.95 -19.05
C ASP A 523 -2.96 29.48 -20.47
N VAL A 524 -2.50 30.70 -20.74
CA VAL A 524 -2.58 31.34 -22.06
C VAL A 524 -1.27 32.04 -22.42
N LEU A 525 -0.81 31.88 -23.66
CA LEU A 525 0.37 32.61 -24.20
C LEU A 525 0.00 33.98 -24.79
N SER A 526 -1.29 34.23 -25.00
CA SER A 526 -1.82 35.46 -25.57
C SER A 526 -3.06 35.91 -24.80
N PHE A 527 -3.06 37.14 -24.32
CA PHE A 527 -4.15 37.69 -23.52
C PHE A 527 -4.35 39.19 -23.79
N ALA A 528 -5.60 39.64 -23.86
CA ALA A 528 -5.91 41.05 -24.09
C ALA A 528 -6.24 41.73 -22.76
N HIS A 529 -5.48 42.78 -22.41
CA HIS A 529 -5.62 43.51 -21.15
C HIS A 529 -5.72 45.02 -21.38
N THR A 530 -6.37 45.74 -20.46
CA THR A 530 -6.58 47.19 -20.54
C THR A 530 -6.34 47.82 -19.18
N TYR A 531 -5.41 48.77 -19.11
CA TYR A 531 -5.16 49.57 -17.90
C TYR A 531 -6.10 50.76 -17.83
N THR A 532 -6.68 50.98 -16.66
CA THR A 532 -7.66 52.04 -16.40
C THR A 532 -7.08 53.31 -15.78
N ASP A 533 -5.78 53.33 -15.51
CA ASP A 533 -5.08 54.47 -14.93
C ASP A 533 -3.69 54.60 -15.55
N ASN A 534 -3.14 55.80 -15.49
CA ASN A 534 -1.79 56.11 -15.94
C ASN A 534 -0.77 55.68 -14.88
N GLY A 535 0.36 55.11 -15.33
CA GLY A 535 1.33 54.57 -14.40
C GLY A 535 2.43 53.75 -15.05
N VAL A 536 3.34 53.26 -14.21
CA VAL A 536 4.34 52.27 -14.60
C VAL A 536 3.93 50.95 -13.96
N TYR A 537 3.78 49.92 -14.79
CA TYR A 537 3.37 48.58 -14.40
C TYR A 537 4.48 47.60 -14.71
N ASP A 538 4.88 46.80 -13.71
CA ASP A 538 5.82 45.71 -13.92
C ASP A 538 5.03 44.47 -14.33
N VAL A 539 5.12 44.11 -15.61
CA VAL A 539 4.43 42.95 -16.18
C VAL A 539 5.36 41.75 -16.10
N SER A 540 4.91 40.68 -15.46
CA SER A 540 5.62 39.41 -15.38
C SER A 540 4.86 38.29 -16.07
N ILE A 541 5.61 37.38 -16.67
CA ILE A 541 5.11 36.07 -17.07
C ILE A 541 6.04 34.99 -16.56
N THR A 542 5.44 33.97 -15.95
CA THR A 542 6.11 32.79 -15.45
C THR A 542 5.57 31.57 -16.18
N VAL A 543 6.46 30.67 -16.58
CA VAL A 543 6.12 29.34 -17.11
C VAL A 543 6.77 28.28 -16.23
N THR A 544 6.02 27.24 -15.89
CA THR A 544 6.50 26.08 -15.15
C THR A 544 6.26 24.85 -16.00
N ASP A 545 7.30 24.08 -16.31
CA ASP A 545 7.16 22.78 -16.99
C ASP A 545 6.62 21.69 -16.05
N SER A 546 6.31 20.52 -16.61
CA SER A 546 5.82 19.34 -15.86
C SER A 546 6.82 18.81 -14.85
N GLU A 547 8.10 19.06 -15.10
CA GLU A 547 9.24 18.65 -14.30
C GLU A 547 9.69 19.78 -13.35
N GLY A 548 8.82 20.79 -13.10
CA GLY A 548 8.97 21.83 -12.09
C GLY A 548 9.96 22.97 -12.38
N ALA A 549 10.67 23.00 -13.51
CA ALA A 549 11.56 24.12 -13.80
C ALA A 549 10.79 25.36 -14.26
N VAL A 550 11.30 26.52 -13.84
CA VAL A 550 10.56 27.80 -13.93
C VAL A 550 11.32 28.80 -14.80
N GLY A 551 10.72 29.14 -15.93
CA GLY A 551 11.12 30.27 -16.76
C GLY A 551 10.35 31.53 -16.42
N GLU A 552 11.01 32.68 -16.39
CA GLU A 552 10.35 33.98 -16.14
C GLU A 552 10.89 35.06 -17.08
N ASP A 553 10.01 35.97 -17.51
CA ASP A 553 10.39 37.23 -18.13
C ASP A 553 9.56 38.39 -17.54
N ASN A 554 10.21 39.55 -17.39
CA ASN A 554 9.68 40.73 -16.72
C ASN A 554 9.96 41.98 -17.55
N GLN A 555 8.94 42.82 -17.78
CA GLN A 555 9.10 44.09 -18.48
C GLN A 555 8.27 45.20 -17.82
N SER A 556 8.89 46.37 -17.62
CA SER A 556 8.18 47.56 -17.17
C SER A 556 7.46 48.23 -18.35
N LEU A 557 6.18 48.48 -18.18
CA LEU A 557 5.30 49.10 -19.15
C LEU A 557 4.79 50.46 -18.64
N THR A 558 4.83 51.50 -19.46
CA THR A 558 4.28 52.83 -19.11
C THR A 558 2.93 53.09 -19.79
N ILE A 559 1.91 53.45 -19.02
CA ILE A 559 0.60 53.89 -19.52
C ILE A 559 0.49 55.41 -19.37
N ILE A 560 0.18 56.09 -20.48
CA ILE A 560 0.13 57.57 -20.59
C ILE A 560 -1.20 58.13 -21.06
#